data_AF-A0A4P8J012-F1
#
_entry.id   AF-A0A4P8J012-F1
#
_cell.length_a   1.000
_cell.length_b   1.000
_cell.length_c   1.000
_cell.angle_alpha   90.00
_cell.angle_beta   90.00
_cell.angle_gamma   90.00
#
_symmetry.space_group_name_H-M   'P 1'
#
loop_
_entity.id
_entity.type
_entity.pdbx_description
1 polymer ?
#
loop_
_entity_poly.entity_id
_entity_poly.type
_entity_poly.pdbx_seq_one_letter_code
_entity_poly.pdbx_strand_id
1 'polypeptide(L)' 'MNTHSTLGMIHAQELLMISLIRSLPPEMRRKAADEFQAQVELSELPHLSSSSERETVDAFKAHVRHLSILLSSFS' A
#
# COMPACT_ATOMS: atom_id res chain seq x y z
N MET A 1 20.01 -3.49 1.48
CA MET A 1 19.37 -2.20 1.18
C MET A 1 19.10 -1.50 2.51
N ASN A 2 19.41 -0.22 2.67
CA ASN A 2 19.14 0.48 3.95
C ASN A 2 17.65 0.90 4.03
N THR A 3 17.15 1.10 5.25
CA THR A 3 15.75 1.46 5.52
C THR A 3 15.31 2.72 4.79
N HIS A 4 16.18 3.73 4.69
CA HIS A 4 15.91 4.96 3.92
C HIS A 4 15.67 4.70 2.43
N SER A 5 16.45 3.82 1.80
CA SER A 5 16.26 3.45 0.39
C SER A 5 14.97 2.67 0.19
N THR A 6 14.64 1.78 1.12
CA THR A 6 13.38 1.02 1.10
C THR A 6 12.16 1.94 1.23
N LEU A 7 12.20 2.91 2.16
CA LEU A 7 11.13 3.90 2.33
C LEU A 7 10.96 4.79 1.08
N GLY A 8 12.07 5.23 0.47
CA GLY A 8 12.02 6.00 -0.77
C GLY A 8 11.40 5.21 -1.93
N MET A 9 11.73 3.92 -2.04
CA MET A 9 11.15 3.03 -3.04
C MET A 9 9.65 2.80 -2.81
N ILE A 10 9.23 2.56 -1.57
CA ILE A 10 7.83 2.42 -1.18
C ILE A 10 7.03 3.68 -1.54
N HIS A 11 7.58 4.86 -1.26
CA HIS A 11 6.93 6.12 -1.62
C HIS A 11 6.81 6.32 -3.14
N ALA A 12 7.86 5.98 -3.91
CA ALA A 12 7.79 6.06 -5.37
C ALA A 12 6.73 5.10 -5.94
N GLN A 13 6.61 3.89 -5.38
CA GLN A 13 5.58 2.93 -5.74
C GLN A 13 4.18 3.47 -5.44
N GLU A 14 3.99 4.18 -4.33
CA GLU A 14 2.73 4.85 -3.96
C GLU A 14 2.25 5.79 -5.07
N LEU A 15 3.12 6.71 -5.47
CA LEU A 15 2.81 7.75 -6.44
C LEU A 15 2.49 7.14 -7.80
N LEU A 16 3.26 6.12 -8.21
CA LEU A 16 3.00 5.39 -9.43
C LEU A 16 1.64 4.71 -9.39
N MET A 17 1.32 3.99 -8.31
CA MET A 17 0.08 3.24 -8.20
C MET A 17 -1.14 4.16 -8.21
N ILE A 18 -1.07 5.28 -7.48
CA ILE A 18 -2.11 6.32 -7.49
C ILE A 18 -2.27 6.92 -8.89
N SER A 19 -1.17 7.20 -9.59
CA SER A 19 -1.21 7.73 -10.96
C SER A 19 -1.88 6.76 -11.92
N LEU A 20 -1.55 5.48 -11.83
CA LEU A 20 -2.16 4.42 -12.65
C LEU A 20 -3.66 4.31 -12.36
N ILE A 21 -4.05 4.23 -11.09
CA ILE A 21 -5.47 4.14 -10.72
C ILE A 21 -6.24 5.36 -11.21
N ARG A 22 -5.72 6.59 -11.06
CA ARG A 22 -6.36 7.80 -11.57
C ARG A 22 -6.57 7.80 -13.08
N SER A 23 -5.74 7.09 -13.84
CA SER A 23 -5.89 6.97 -15.30
C SER A 23 -6.96 5.97 -15.75
N LEU A 24 -7.50 5.17 -14.83
CA LEU A 24 -8.52 4.17 -15.13
C LEU A 24 -9.94 4.79 -15.21
N PRO A 25 -10.86 4.17 -15.97
CA PRO A 25 -12.28 4.48 -15.91
C PRO A 25 -12.83 4.41 -14.47
N PRO A 26 -13.84 5.24 -14.11
CA PRO A 26 -14.40 5.29 -12.75
C PRO A 26 -14.76 3.92 -12.15
N GLU A 27 -15.37 3.04 -12.96
CA GLU A 27 -15.77 1.70 -12.57
C GLU A 27 -14.57 0.79 -12.24
N MET A 28 -13.47 0.95 -12.96
CA MET A 28 -12.22 0.21 -12.70
C MET A 28 -11.45 0.78 -11.50
N ARG A 29 -11.52 2.10 -11.28
CA ARG A 29 -10.96 2.75 -10.08
C ARG A 29 -11.56 2.18 -8.81
N ARG A 30 -12.89 2.07 -8.78
CA ARG A 30 -13.62 1.54 -7.63
C ARG A 30 -13.26 0.08 -7.37
N LYS A 31 -13.26 -0.76 -8.40
CA LYS A 31 -12.81 -2.16 -8.29
C LYS A 31 -11.37 -2.28 -7.77
N ALA A 32 -10.46 -1.44 -8.25
CA ALA A 32 -9.07 -1.42 -7.78
C ALA A 32 -8.96 -0.98 -6.30
N ALA A 33 -9.77 -0.02 -5.86
CA ALA A 33 -9.84 0.39 -4.46
C ALA A 33 -10.36 -0.75 -3.56
N ASP A 34 -11.40 -1.46 -3.99
CA ASP A 34 -11.98 -2.58 -3.26
C ASP A 34 -10.99 -3.76 -3.15
N GLU A 35 -10.31 -4.12 -4.25
CA GLU A 35 -9.29 -5.17 -4.24
C GLU A 35 -8.07 -4.80 -3.37
N PHE A 36 -7.65 -3.54 -3.41
CA PHE A 36 -6.57 -3.05 -2.56
C PHE A 36 -6.95 -3.09 -1.07
N GLN A 37 -8.20 -2.77 -0.74
CA GLN A 37 -8.71 -2.88 0.63
C GLN A 37 -8.61 -4.32 1.16
N ALA A 38 -8.96 -5.32 0.34
CA ALA A 38 -8.80 -6.72 0.73
C ALA A 38 -7.32 -7.10 0.98
N GLN A 39 -6.38 -6.53 0.23
CA GLN A 39 -4.95 -6.73 0.48
C GLN A 39 -4.47 -6.09 1.78
N VAL A 40 -5.02 -4.94 2.15
CA VAL A 40 -4.72 -4.29 3.44
C VAL A 40 -5.11 -5.22 4.58
N GLU A 41 -6.31 -5.77 4.55
CA GLU A 41 -6.80 -6.71 5.57
C GLU A 41 -5.91 -7.94 5.70
N LEU A 42 -5.44 -8.49 4.58
CA LEU A 42 -4.48 -9.60 4.57
C LEU A 42 -3.11 -9.20 5.15
N SER A 43 -2.66 -7.98 4.90
CA SER A 43 -1.39 -7.47 5.42
C SER A 43 -1.40 -7.27 6.94
N GLU A 44 -2.58 -7.04 7.53
CA GLU A 44 -2.73 -6.85 8.97
C GLU A 44 -2.70 -8.15 9.78
N LEU A 45 -2.84 -9.31 9.11
CA LEU A 45 -2.76 -10.61 9.76
C LEU A 45 -1.40 -10.79 10.50
N PRO A 46 -1.36 -11.58 11.59
CA PRO A 46 -0.12 -11.84 12.31
C PRO A 46 0.84 -12.67 11.45
N HIS A 47 1.82 -12.01 10.84
CA HIS A 47 2.91 -12.68 10.11
C HIS A 47 4.06 -12.99 11.07
N LEU A 48 4.64 -14.19 10.97
CA LEU A 48 5.85 -14.60 11.69
C LEU A 48 7.07 -13.84 11.12
N SER A 49 7.17 -12.54 11.40
CA SER A 49 8.33 -11.73 10.98
C SER A 49 9.47 -11.85 11.98
N SER A 50 10.68 -12.03 11.47
CA SER A 50 11.90 -12.02 12.28
C SER A 50 12.14 -10.63 12.87
N SER A 51 12.74 -10.51 14.07
CA SER A 51 12.87 -9.20 14.73
C SER A 51 13.68 -8.18 13.93
N SER A 52 14.55 -8.65 13.02
CA SER A 52 15.34 -7.81 12.11
C SER A 52 14.52 -7.15 11.01
N GLU A 53 13.31 -7.62 10.72
CA GLU A 53 12.45 -7.11 9.64
C GLU A 53 11.29 -6.28 10.16
N ARG A 54 11.10 -6.22 11.49
CA ARG A 54 9.93 -5.61 12.13
C ARG A 54 9.73 -4.15 11.72
N GLU A 55 10.79 -3.33 11.74
CA GLU A 55 10.69 -1.92 11.32
C GLU A 55 10.28 -1.77 9.85
N THR A 56 10.74 -2.66 8.98
CA THR A 56 10.39 -2.65 7.56
C THR A 56 8.95 -3.11 7.34
N VAL A 57 8.51 -4.13 8.08
CA VAL A 57 7.13 -4.62 8.08
C VAL A 57 6.16 -3.56 8.59
N ASP A 58 6.52 -2.85 9.67
CA ASP A 58 5.69 -1.79 10.24
C ASP A 58 5.59 -0.58 9.28
N ALA A 59 6.71 -0.19 8.65
CA ALA A 59 6.71 0.83 7.61
C ALA A 59 5.84 0.44 6.40
N PHE A 60 5.92 -0.82 5.97
CA PHE A 60 5.08 -1.34 4.89
C PHE A 60 3.60 -1.33 5.27
N LYS A 61 3.23 -1.80 6.47
CA LYS A 61 1.85 -1.76 6.96
C LYS A 61 1.30 -0.34 7.04
N ALA A 62 2.09 0.61 7.54
CA ALA A 62 1.71 2.02 7.58
C ALA A 62 1.46 2.58 6.17
N HIS A 63 2.31 2.22 5.21
CA HIS A 63 2.14 2.62 3.81
C HIS A 63 0.87 2.01 3.18
N VAL A 64 0.63 0.71 3.36
CA VAL A 64 -0.56 0.04 2.83
C VAL A 64 -1.85 0.67 3.38
N ARG A 65 -1.88 1.01 4.67
CA ARG A 65 -3.01 1.75 5.26
C ARG A 65 -3.20 3.14 4.66
N HIS A 66 -2.13 3.92 4.52
CA HIS A 66 -2.18 5.26 3.94
C HIS A 66 -2.76 5.22 2.52
N LEU A 67 -2.31 4.25 1.72
CA LEU A 67 -2.73 4.09 0.35
C LEU A 67 -4.20 3.67 0.26
N SER A 68 -4.68 2.79 1.14
CA SER A 68 -6.11 2.41 1.21
C SER A 68 -7.00 3.63 1.47
N ILE A 69 -6.60 4.51 2.40
CA ILE A 69 -7.31 5.77 2.67
C ILE A 69 -7.36 6.64 1.40
N LEU A 70 -6.24 6.79 0.70
CA LEU A 70 -6.21 7.56 -0.54
C LEU A 70 -7.09 6.95 -1.62
N LEU A 71 -7.12 5.63 -1.75
CA LEU A 71 -7.95 4.95 -2.74
C LEU A 71 -9.44 5.03 -2.42
N SER A 72 -9.81 5.08 -1.13
CA SER A 72 -11.21 5.28 -0.72
C SER A 72 -11.81 6.59 -1.28
N SER A 73 -10.97 7.59 -1.57
CA SER A 73 -11.40 8.86 -2.19
C SER A 73 -11.81 8.72 -3.67
N PHE A 74 -11.55 7.57 -4.30
CA PHE A 74 -11.97 7.27 -5.67
C PHE A 74 -13.32 6.54 -5.77
N SER A 75 -13.96 6.21 -4.64
CA SER A 75 -15.22 5.46 -4.57
C SER A 75 -16.49 6.30 -4.70
#